data_AF-A0A5B0LIX9-F1
#
_entry.id   AF-A0A5B0LIX9-F1
#
_cell.length_a   1.000
_cell.length_b   1.000
_cell.length_c   1.000
_cell.angle_alpha   90.00
_cell.angle_beta   90.00
_cell.angle_gamma   90.00
#
_symmetry.space_group_name_H-M   'P 1'
#
loop_
_entity.id
_entity.type
_entity.pdbx_description
1 polymer ?
#
loop_
_entity_poly.entity_id
_entity_poly.type
_entity_poly.pdbx_seq_one_letter_code
_entity_poly.pdbx_strand_id
1 'polypeptide(L)'
;MPRSTNYRCEGIPSTSTRQHNKQTSKLLPNSKSAFCQSIYDFIKMLIAVNEKSPIALVSSVNIDTITLNDPSIFTEPILFPEKPDHVGKKSAISTHYRSIFLRDLERLNLQHQSFDWKSPVSSNWNELMIHLISKHWTYANSQGAFSLYPINPEHDKPAKLTGVIVRWFNGRRDEIKRGKTNDELQKERLTKKKGRRRSNLAAHRTTSIRNYVSDDSPCLKPFEESRCHSDTEDSPDGKLLKLRLPWRSAIFIALCELADTKTVERIRQEAGRRFSASQLFETKRRQSDNIESQAKVPMNLPLDCYDTKFLNSLSGQARRELTNEPPCGLAELHFQIITSHTN
;
A
#
# COMPACT_ATOMS: atom_id res chain seq x y z
N MET A 1 18.33 -16.39 25.01
CA MET A 1 19.17 -15.57 24.10
C MET A 1 18.26 -14.84 23.11
N PRO A 2 18.01 -13.53 23.24
CA PRO A 2 17.27 -12.78 22.22
C PRO A 2 18.09 -12.79 20.93
N ARG A 3 17.59 -13.45 19.89
CA ARG A 3 18.24 -13.46 18.57
C ARG A 3 18.23 -12.03 18.03
N SER A 4 19.40 -11.41 17.90
CA SER A 4 19.55 -10.18 17.12
C SER A 4 19.07 -10.46 15.69
N THR A 5 17.95 -9.85 15.30
CA THR A 5 17.35 -10.02 13.97
C THR A 5 18.03 -9.16 12.90
N ASN A 6 19.14 -8.49 13.25
CA ASN A 6 19.86 -7.56 12.38
C ASN A 6 21.31 -8.02 12.18
N TYR A 7 21.52 -9.19 11.58
CA TYR A 7 22.84 -9.58 11.07
C TYR A 7 22.89 -9.43 9.56
N ARG A 8 24.08 -9.12 9.02
CA ARG A 8 24.40 -9.19 7.60
C ARG A 8 25.50 -10.23 7.44
N CYS A 9 25.35 -11.17 6.51
CA CYS A 9 26.48 -12.01 6.13
C CYS A 9 27.53 -11.11 5.48
N GLU A 10 28.75 -11.07 6.04
CA GLU A 10 29.88 -10.31 5.52
C GLU A 10 29.63 -8.80 5.35
N GLY A 11 28.67 -8.23 6.08
CA GLY A 11 28.29 -6.81 5.95
C GLY A 11 27.48 -6.47 4.69
N ILE A 12 27.22 -7.46 3.82
CA ILE A 12 26.53 -7.29 2.54
C ILE A 12 25.05 -6.94 2.77
N PRO A 13 24.51 -5.88 2.12
CA PRO A 13 23.09 -5.55 2.19
C PRO A 13 22.22 -6.70 1.67
N SER A 14 21.05 -6.89 2.28
CA SER A 14 20.08 -7.90 1.79
C SER A 14 19.68 -7.64 0.34
N THR A 15 19.61 -8.70 -0.45
CA THR A 15 19.09 -8.69 -1.83
C THR A 15 17.58 -8.44 -1.89
N SER A 16 16.87 -8.61 -0.77
CA SER A 16 15.44 -8.33 -0.67
C SER A 16 15.18 -6.84 -0.45
N THR A 17 14.51 -6.19 -1.40
CA THR A 17 14.04 -4.80 -1.25
C THR A 17 13.15 -4.62 -0.02
N ARG A 18 12.37 -5.63 0.37
CA ARG A 18 11.55 -5.58 1.59
C ARG A 18 12.42 -5.44 2.84
N GLN A 19 13.49 -6.21 2.94
CA GLN A 19 14.39 -6.18 4.09
C GLN A 19 15.25 -4.92 4.08
N HIS A 20 15.73 -4.49 2.91
CA HIS A 20 16.45 -3.22 2.75
C HIS A 20 15.58 -2.03 3.18
N ASN A 21 14.32 -1.97 2.73
CA ASN A 21 13.37 -0.93 3.13
C ASN A 21 13.06 -0.97 4.63
N LYS A 22 13.00 -2.15 5.24
CA LYS A 22 12.82 -2.28 6.70
C LYS A 22 14.00 -1.66 7.44
N GLN A 23 15.23 -1.91 7.01
CA GLN A 23 16.44 -1.35 7.61
C GLN A 23 16.51 0.18 7.46
N THR A 24 16.23 0.69 6.26
CA THR A 24 16.31 2.14 5.98
C THR A 24 15.11 2.93 6.47
N SER A 25 14.01 2.28 6.86
CA SER A 25 12.78 2.93 7.32
C SER A 25 12.95 3.85 8.53
N LYS A 26 13.97 3.61 9.37
CA LYS A 26 14.30 4.47 10.52
C LYS A 26 15.12 5.71 10.13
N LEU A 27 15.85 5.63 9.02
CA LEU A 27 16.79 6.67 8.57
C LEU A 27 16.15 7.61 7.55
N LEU A 28 15.24 7.08 6.74
CA LEU A 28 14.57 7.81 5.67
C LEU A 28 13.16 8.22 6.08
N PRO A 29 12.68 9.38 5.61
CA PRO A 29 11.29 9.77 5.81
C PRO A 29 10.30 8.73 5.29
N ASN A 30 9.10 8.73 5.86
CA ASN A 30 7.99 7.91 5.40
C ASN A 30 7.80 8.09 3.89
N SER A 31 7.57 7.00 3.14
CA SER A 31 7.42 7.04 1.68
C SER A 31 6.29 7.95 1.20
N LYS A 32 5.30 8.25 2.05
CA LYS A 32 4.20 9.19 1.78
C LYS A 32 4.49 10.63 2.20
N SER A 33 5.63 10.92 2.82
CA SER A 33 6.02 12.28 3.20
C SER A 33 6.16 13.18 1.97
N ALA A 34 5.93 14.49 2.14
CA ALA A 34 6.04 15.46 1.06
C ALA A 34 7.42 15.42 0.36
N PHE A 35 8.49 15.30 1.13
CA PHE A 35 9.86 15.13 0.63
C PHE A 35 10.01 13.92 -0.30
N CYS A 36 9.49 12.76 0.12
CA CYS A 36 9.57 11.56 -0.73
C CYS A 36 8.72 11.69 -1.99
N GLN A 37 7.54 12.31 -1.87
CA GLN A 37 6.64 12.48 -3.01
C GLN A 37 7.19 13.48 -4.03
N SER A 38 7.83 14.58 -3.62
CA SER A 38 8.46 15.53 -4.54
C SER A 38 9.58 14.85 -5.33
N ILE A 39 10.43 14.06 -4.66
CA ILE A 39 11.49 13.27 -5.32
C ILE A 39 10.89 12.26 -6.30
N TYR A 40 9.85 11.50 -5.91
CA TYR A 40 9.26 10.50 -6.79
C TYR A 40 8.59 11.12 -8.03
N ASP A 41 7.93 12.25 -7.88
CA ASP A 41 7.29 12.96 -8.99
C ASP A 41 8.37 13.58 -9.91
N PHE A 42 9.44 14.11 -9.33
CA PHE A 42 10.60 14.63 -10.09
C PHE A 42 11.31 13.53 -10.89
N ILE A 43 11.61 12.37 -10.29
CA ILE A 43 12.26 11.25 -11.00
C ILE A 43 11.40 10.78 -12.18
N LYS A 44 10.08 10.64 -12.00
CA LYS A 44 9.17 10.25 -13.09
C LYS A 44 9.12 11.27 -14.21
N MET A 45 9.27 12.55 -13.88
CA MET A 45 9.34 13.62 -14.87
C MET A 45 10.63 13.54 -15.67
N LEU A 46 11.76 13.24 -15.03
CA LEU A 46 13.06 13.17 -15.69
C LEU A 46 13.21 11.89 -16.55
N ILE A 47 12.84 10.74 -15.99
CA ILE A 47 13.13 9.44 -16.58
C ILE A 47 11.91 8.90 -17.34
N ALA A 48 12.12 8.40 -18.54
CA ALA A 48 11.08 7.66 -19.27
C ALA A 48 10.85 6.27 -18.66
N VAL A 49 9.99 6.19 -17.63
CA VAL A 49 9.73 4.96 -16.86
C VAL A 49 8.86 3.93 -17.63
N ASN A 50 8.25 4.32 -18.74
CA ASN A 50 7.26 3.53 -19.50
C ASN A 50 7.65 3.26 -20.96
N GLU A 51 8.74 3.81 -21.46
CA GLU A 51 9.22 3.46 -22.79
C GLU A 51 9.84 2.07 -22.72
N LYS A 52 9.56 1.23 -23.72
CA LYS A 52 10.28 -0.02 -23.94
C LYS A 52 11.71 0.37 -24.30
N SER A 53 12.51 0.70 -23.28
CA SER A 53 13.84 1.25 -23.48
C SER A 53 14.63 0.21 -24.29
N PRO A 54 15.20 0.59 -25.44
CA PRO A 54 16.07 -0.29 -26.18
C PRO A 54 17.14 -0.82 -25.23
N ILE A 55 17.34 -2.13 -25.24
CA ILE A 55 18.34 -2.84 -24.45
C ILE A 55 19.70 -2.58 -25.10
N ALA A 56 20.12 -1.31 -25.17
CA ALA A 56 21.51 -0.99 -25.43
C ALA A 56 22.26 -1.22 -24.12
N LEU A 57 23.36 -1.96 -24.18
CA LEU A 57 24.27 -2.11 -23.05
C LEU A 57 24.78 -0.70 -22.72
N VAL A 58 24.51 -0.19 -21.52
CA VAL A 58 25.04 1.11 -21.14
C VAL A 58 26.53 0.93 -20.85
N SER A 59 27.37 1.46 -21.74
CA SER A 59 28.83 1.46 -21.55
C SER A 59 29.18 2.17 -20.25
N SER A 60 30.17 1.65 -19.52
CA SER A 60 30.65 2.27 -18.29
C SER A 60 31.37 3.57 -18.64
N VAL A 61 30.69 4.70 -18.49
CA VAL A 61 31.30 6.03 -18.60
C VAL A 61 31.89 6.39 -17.24
N ASN A 62 33.17 6.76 -17.21
CA ASN A 62 33.82 7.28 -16.02
C ASN A 62 33.91 8.81 -16.17
N ILE A 63 33.02 9.53 -15.49
CA ILE A 63 32.98 10.99 -15.48
C ILE A 63 33.58 11.45 -14.16
N ASP A 64 34.52 12.38 -14.23
CA ASP A 64 35.15 12.95 -13.04
C ASP A 64 34.14 13.78 -12.23
N THR A 65 34.35 13.83 -10.92
CA THR A 65 33.43 14.47 -9.98
C THR A 65 33.31 15.98 -10.21
N ILE A 66 34.32 16.63 -10.79
CA ILE A 66 34.30 18.07 -11.08
C ILE A 66 33.31 18.33 -12.21
N THR A 67 33.47 17.67 -13.35
CA THR A 67 32.53 17.81 -14.48
C THR A 67 31.11 17.44 -14.09
N LEU A 68 30.93 16.37 -13.32
CA LEU A 68 29.62 15.92 -12.88
C LEU A 68 28.87 16.97 -12.02
N ASN A 69 29.62 17.71 -11.20
CA ASN A 69 29.08 18.74 -10.30
C ASN A 69 29.06 20.14 -10.91
N ASP A 70 29.42 20.31 -12.19
CA ASP A 70 29.50 21.62 -12.82
C ASP A 70 28.14 22.34 -12.73
N PRO A 71 28.05 23.49 -12.02
CA PRO A 71 26.82 24.26 -11.88
C PRO A 71 26.53 25.13 -13.11
N SER A 72 27.46 25.27 -14.06
CA SER A 72 27.32 26.14 -15.24
C SER A 72 26.04 25.83 -16.03
N ILE A 73 25.63 24.55 -16.07
CA ILE A 73 24.40 24.08 -16.72
C ILE A 73 23.13 24.81 -16.26
N PHE A 74 23.10 25.29 -15.02
CA PHE A 74 21.95 25.98 -14.44
C PHE A 74 21.89 27.47 -14.79
N THR A 75 23.02 28.03 -15.24
CA THR A 75 23.13 29.45 -15.61
C THR A 75 22.95 29.69 -17.10
N GLU A 76 22.83 28.62 -17.88
CA GLU A 76 22.79 28.73 -19.33
C GLU A 76 21.44 29.24 -19.84
N PRO A 77 21.46 30.07 -20.89
CA PRO A 77 20.23 30.43 -21.58
C PRO A 77 19.60 29.16 -22.18
N ILE A 78 18.44 28.78 -21.66
CA ILE A 78 17.57 27.78 -22.28
C ILE A 78 16.32 28.53 -22.74
N LEU A 79 16.03 28.44 -24.04
CA LEU A 79 14.76 28.90 -24.57
C LEU A 79 13.68 27.95 -24.08
N PHE A 80 12.92 28.45 -23.13
CA PHE A 80 11.80 27.76 -22.53
C PHE A 80 10.50 28.18 -23.24
N PRO A 81 9.54 27.26 -23.44
CA PRO A 81 8.21 27.67 -23.89
C PRO A 81 7.59 28.64 -22.87
N GLU A 82 6.89 29.67 -23.35
CA GLU A 82 6.25 30.71 -22.51
C GLU A 82 5.33 30.13 -21.43
N LYS A 83 4.73 28.95 -21.69
CA LYS A 83 3.90 28.21 -20.75
C LYS A 83 4.45 26.79 -20.59
N PRO A 84 5.17 26.48 -19.50
CA PRO A 84 5.54 25.11 -19.20
C PRO A 84 4.32 24.28 -18.81
N ASP A 85 4.30 23.04 -19.26
CA ASP A 85 3.48 22.02 -18.63
C ASP A 85 3.98 21.77 -17.20
N HIS A 86 3.05 21.37 -16.33
CA HIS A 86 3.38 21.04 -14.95
C HIS A 86 2.96 19.62 -14.61
N VAL A 87 3.81 18.95 -13.84
CA VAL A 87 3.63 17.54 -13.47
C VAL A 87 3.68 17.34 -11.95
N GLY A 88 3.43 16.10 -11.54
CA GLY A 88 3.34 15.68 -10.15
C GLY A 88 1.93 15.78 -9.58
N LYS A 89 1.72 15.24 -8.37
CA LYS A 89 0.39 15.17 -7.75
C LYS A 89 -0.32 16.51 -7.57
N LYS A 90 0.43 17.60 -7.58
CA LYS A 90 -0.09 18.97 -7.42
C LYS A 90 0.10 19.84 -8.67
N SER A 91 0.52 19.24 -9.79
CA SER A 91 0.89 19.98 -11.01
C SER A 91 1.79 21.17 -10.70
N ALA A 92 2.80 20.93 -9.87
CA ALA A 92 3.64 21.98 -9.27
C ALA A 92 5.01 22.08 -9.94
N ILE A 93 5.46 20.99 -10.58
CA ILE A 93 6.83 20.87 -11.08
C ILE A 93 6.81 21.19 -12.57
N SER A 94 7.45 22.29 -12.98
CA SER A 94 7.59 22.67 -14.38
C SER A 94 8.39 21.63 -15.17
N THR A 95 7.95 21.31 -16.38
CA THR A 95 8.70 20.42 -17.30
C THR A 95 10.02 21.03 -17.80
N HIS A 96 10.28 22.32 -17.56
CA HIS A 96 11.57 22.95 -17.86
C HIS A 96 12.75 22.26 -17.18
N TYR A 97 12.56 21.74 -15.97
CA TYR A 97 13.61 20.98 -15.28
C TYR A 97 14.02 19.70 -16.02
N ARG A 98 13.10 19.12 -16.81
CA ARG A 98 13.45 18.00 -17.71
C ARG A 98 14.36 18.49 -18.85
N SER A 99 14.08 19.65 -19.43
CA SER A 99 14.92 20.22 -20.50
C SER A 99 16.33 20.54 -20.00
N ILE A 100 16.47 21.10 -18.79
CA ILE A 100 17.78 21.35 -18.16
C ILE A 100 18.53 20.02 -17.96
N PHE A 101 17.84 18.99 -17.46
CA PHE A 101 18.41 17.66 -17.26
C PHE A 101 18.89 17.01 -18.55
N LEU A 102 18.09 17.05 -19.63
CA LEU A 102 18.46 16.49 -20.93
C LEU A 102 19.69 17.19 -21.51
N ARG A 103 19.79 18.51 -21.35
CA ARG A 103 20.99 19.25 -21.77
C ARG A 103 22.23 18.83 -20.97
N ASP A 104 22.11 18.62 -19.65
CA ASP A 104 23.24 18.13 -18.84
C ASP A 104 23.69 16.74 -19.32
N LEU A 105 22.76 15.85 -19.69
CA LEU A 105 23.10 14.56 -20.29
C LEU A 105 23.86 14.73 -21.62
N GLU A 106 23.41 15.62 -22.50
CA GLU A 106 24.08 15.92 -23.77
C GLU A 106 25.51 16.43 -23.55
N ARG A 107 25.72 17.34 -22.59
CA ARG A 107 27.07 17.85 -22.22
C ARG A 107 28.01 16.75 -21.79
N LEU A 108 27.49 15.81 -21.01
CA LEU A 108 28.23 14.69 -20.47
C LEU A 108 28.34 13.54 -21.49
N ASN A 109 27.86 13.73 -22.73
CA ASN A 109 27.79 12.73 -23.80
C ASN A 109 27.06 11.44 -23.37
N LEU A 110 26.00 11.60 -22.59
CA LEU A 110 25.19 10.51 -22.06
C LEU A 110 23.95 10.31 -22.92
N GLN A 111 23.93 9.21 -23.68
CA GLN A 111 22.86 8.89 -24.63
C GLN A 111 21.61 8.29 -23.98
N HIS A 112 21.65 7.96 -22.68
CA HIS A 112 20.58 7.25 -21.99
C HIS A 112 19.98 8.07 -20.85
N GLN A 113 18.66 8.32 -20.94
CA GLN A 113 17.89 9.11 -19.96
C GLN A 113 17.25 8.27 -18.84
N SER A 114 17.75 7.05 -18.58
CA SER A 114 17.16 6.12 -17.61
C SER A 114 18.23 5.33 -16.84
N PHE A 115 17.84 4.82 -15.68
CA PHE A 115 18.60 3.80 -14.98
C PHE A 115 18.75 2.53 -15.82
N ASP A 116 19.84 1.79 -15.56
CA ASP A 116 19.99 0.40 -15.96
C ASP A 116 19.27 -0.48 -14.94
N TRP A 117 18.06 -0.90 -15.31
CA TRP A 117 17.20 -1.74 -14.48
C TRP A 117 17.70 -3.17 -14.31
N LYS A 118 18.67 -3.64 -15.10
CA LYS A 118 19.26 -4.97 -14.94
C LYS A 118 20.37 -4.97 -13.91
N SER A 119 21.11 -3.87 -13.83
CA SER A 119 22.24 -3.70 -12.91
C SER A 119 21.85 -3.39 -11.45
N PRO A 120 22.78 -3.65 -10.49
CA PRO A 120 22.62 -3.20 -9.12
C PRO A 120 22.62 -1.67 -9.02
N VAL A 121 22.18 -1.15 -7.87
CA VAL A 121 22.22 0.31 -7.62
C VAL A 121 23.66 0.83 -7.56
N SER A 122 24.61 -0.03 -7.19
CA SER A 122 26.04 0.22 -7.09
C SER A 122 26.78 0.09 -8.42
N SER A 123 26.09 -0.04 -9.55
CA SER A 123 26.76 0.05 -10.85
C SER A 123 27.12 1.50 -11.13
N ASN A 124 28.29 1.74 -11.75
CA ASN A 124 28.76 3.09 -12.06
C ASN A 124 27.69 3.94 -12.75
N TRP A 125 26.96 3.35 -13.70
CA TRP A 125 25.85 4.03 -14.39
C TRP A 125 24.73 4.47 -13.44
N ASN A 126 24.27 3.58 -12.57
CA ASN A 126 23.16 3.88 -11.68
C ASN A 126 23.57 4.87 -10.58
N GLU A 127 24.81 4.79 -10.09
CA GLU A 127 25.37 5.78 -9.16
C GLU A 127 25.47 7.17 -9.80
N LEU A 128 25.96 7.23 -11.04
CA LEU A 128 26.01 8.47 -11.84
C LEU A 128 24.62 9.08 -12.03
N MET A 129 23.63 8.26 -12.40
CA MET A 129 22.26 8.73 -12.58
C MET A 129 21.64 9.21 -11.26
N ILE A 130 21.89 8.53 -10.13
CA ILE A 130 21.45 8.99 -8.82
C ILE A 130 22.05 10.36 -8.49
N HIS A 131 23.33 10.54 -8.79
CA HIS A 131 24.03 11.80 -8.56
C HIS A 131 23.45 12.94 -9.39
N LEU A 132 23.27 12.74 -10.70
CA LEU A 132 22.64 13.72 -11.58
C LEU A 132 21.24 14.10 -11.13
N ILE A 133 20.40 13.11 -10.79
CA ILE A 133 19.04 13.38 -10.29
C ILE A 133 19.10 14.19 -8.98
N SER A 134 20.05 13.87 -8.09
CA SER A 134 20.23 14.60 -6.83
C SER A 134 20.64 16.05 -7.07
N LYS A 135 21.59 16.29 -7.98
CA LYS A 135 22.05 17.61 -8.43
C LYS A 135 20.88 18.45 -8.96
N HIS A 136 20.12 17.91 -9.91
CA HIS A 136 18.99 18.61 -10.54
C HIS A 136 17.81 18.82 -9.60
N TRP A 137 17.52 17.86 -8.71
CA TRP A 137 16.48 18.03 -7.70
C TRP A 137 16.84 19.15 -6.72
N THR A 138 18.10 19.23 -6.30
CA THR A 138 18.58 20.26 -5.38
C THR A 138 18.47 21.65 -6.01
N TYR A 139 18.83 21.77 -7.29
CA TYR A 139 18.63 23.00 -8.04
C TYR A 139 17.14 23.38 -8.15
N ALA A 140 16.27 22.45 -8.55
CA ALA A 140 14.83 22.72 -8.62
C ALA A 140 14.25 23.15 -7.27
N ASN A 141 14.71 22.54 -6.18
CA ASN A 141 14.30 22.91 -4.82
C ASN A 141 14.72 24.34 -4.47
N SER A 142 15.95 24.75 -4.80
CA SER A 142 16.43 26.12 -4.54
C SER A 142 15.67 27.19 -5.34
N GLN A 143 15.13 26.82 -6.50
CA GLN A 143 14.24 27.67 -7.31
C GLN A 143 12.76 27.61 -6.89
N GLY A 144 12.43 26.91 -5.79
CA GLY A 144 11.07 26.84 -5.27
C GLY A 144 10.11 25.91 -6.03
N ALA A 145 10.61 25.01 -6.87
CA ALA A 145 9.80 24.06 -7.65
C ALA A 145 8.88 23.17 -6.80
N PHE A 146 9.23 23.01 -5.52
CA PHE A 146 8.49 22.16 -4.58
C PHE A 146 7.73 22.97 -3.52
N SER A 147 7.48 24.26 -3.74
CA SER A 147 6.74 25.13 -2.81
C SER A 147 5.37 24.58 -2.39
N LEU A 148 4.69 23.85 -3.28
CA LEU A 148 3.41 23.19 -2.98
C LEU A 148 3.57 21.89 -2.17
N TYR A 149 4.78 21.36 -1.99
CA TYR A 149 5.05 20.22 -1.13
C TYR A 149 5.45 20.72 0.26
N PRO A 150 4.72 20.38 1.33
CA PRO A 150 5.09 20.77 2.70
C PRO A 150 6.29 19.93 3.19
N ILE A 151 7.46 20.21 2.63
CA ILE A 151 8.71 19.50 2.94
C ILE A 151 9.17 19.93 4.33
N ASN A 152 9.37 18.95 5.21
CA ASN A 152 10.01 19.19 6.50
C ASN A 152 11.51 19.47 6.26
N PRO A 153 12.05 20.62 6.68
CA PRO A 153 13.48 20.94 6.53
C PRO A 153 14.42 19.86 7.08
N GLU A 154 14.02 19.14 8.13
CA GLU A 154 14.82 18.03 8.68
C GLU A 154 15.02 16.86 7.71
N HIS A 155 14.16 16.76 6.70
CA HIS A 155 14.26 15.74 5.67
C HIS A 155 15.17 16.15 4.51
N ASP A 156 15.36 17.45 4.30
CA ASP A 156 16.11 18.01 3.18
C ASP A 156 17.62 17.98 3.43
N LYS A 157 18.16 16.76 3.48
CA LYS A 157 19.59 16.47 3.67
C LYS A 157 20.08 15.64 2.50
N PRO A 158 21.28 15.89 1.93
CA PRO A 158 21.79 15.16 0.76
C PRO A 158 21.74 13.63 0.93
N ALA A 159 22.15 13.11 2.08
CA ALA A 159 22.09 11.68 2.37
C ALA A 159 20.66 11.10 2.32
N LYS A 160 19.65 11.88 2.75
CA LYS A 160 18.24 11.46 2.68
C LYS A 160 17.71 11.53 1.26
N LEU A 161 18.11 12.53 0.46
CA LEU A 161 17.77 12.62 -0.96
C LEU A 161 18.27 11.39 -1.72
N THR A 162 19.58 11.10 -1.65
CA THR A 162 20.19 9.91 -2.24
C THR A 162 19.51 8.64 -1.78
N GLY A 163 19.30 8.48 -0.47
CA GLY A 163 18.64 7.30 0.08
C GLY A 163 17.19 7.10 -0.40
N VAL A 164 16.44 8.19 -0.61
CA VAL A 164 15.09 8.12 -1.18
C VAL A 164 15.11 7.74 -2.65
N ILE A 165 16.05 8.26 -3.45
CA ILE A 165 16.23 7.88 -4.85
C ILE A 165 16.60 6.39 -4.95
N VAL A 166 17.54 5.90 -4.14
CA VAL A 166 17.93 4.48 -4.06
C VAL A 166 16.74 3.59 -3.69
N ARG A 167 15.94 4.01 -2.69
CA ARG A 167 14.73 3.28 -2.29
C ARG A 167 13.71 3.19 -3.43
N TRP A 168 13.53 4.28 -4.17
CA TRP A 168 12.65 4.32 -5.34
C TRP A 168 13.15 3.39 -6.45
N PHE A 169 14.45 3.48 -6.79
CA PHE A 169 15.10 2.64 -7.81
C PHE A 169 14.92 1.15 -7.51
N ASN A 170 15.26 0.70 -6.29
CA ASN A 170 15.13 -0.71 -5.92
C ASN A 170 13.68 -1.20 -5.98
N GLY A 171 12.73 -0.37 -5.54
CA GLY A 171 11.31 -0.68 -5.64
C GLY A 171 10.86 -0.87 -7.10
N ARG A 172 11.26 0.04 -7.98
CA ARG A 172 10.91 -0.02 -9.40
C ARG A 172 11.61 -1.16 -10.13
N ARG A 173 12.88 -1.39 -9.85
CA ARG A 173 13.65 -2.52 -10.38
C ARG A 173 12.99 -3.85 -10.05
N ASP A 174 12.54 -4.03 -8.82
CA ASP A 174 11.85 -5.25 -8.40
C ASP A 174 10.48 -5.40 -9.08
N GLU A 175 9.77 -4.32 -9.39
CA GLU A 175 8.57 -4.36 -10.22
C GLU A 175 8.88 -4.85 -11.64
N ILE A 176 9.92 -4.29 -12.27
CA ILE A 176 10.36 -4.67 -13.63
C ILE A 176 10.85 -6.12 -13.66
N LYS A 177 11.70 -6.54 -12.70
CA LYS A 177 12.20 -7.92 -12.59
C LYS A 177 11.08 -8.94 -12.40
N ARG A 178 10.00 -8.56 -11.74
CA ARG A 178 8.84 -9.44 -11.56
C ARG A 178 7.99 -9.58 -12.83
N GLY A 179 8.28 -8.81 -13.88
CA GLY A 179 7.65 -8.95 -15.20
C GLY A 179 6.13 -8.92 -15.18
N LYS A 180 5.54 -8.28 -14.16
CA LYS A 180 4.11 -8.45 -13.90
C LYS A 180 3.29 -7.84 -15.01
N THR A 181 2.37 -8.61 -15.56
CA THR A 181 1.41 -8.09 -16.52
C THR A 181 0.49 -7.06 -15.83
N ASN A 182 -0.13 -6.18 -16.61
CA ASN A 182 -1.11 -5.23 -16.07
C ASN A 182 -2.24 -5.96 -15.32
N ASP A 183 -2.63 -7.14 -15.80
CA ASP A 183 -3.67 -7.98 -15.18
C ASP A 183 -3.24 -8.48 -13.79
N GLU A 184 -1.98 -8.89 -13.63
CA GLU A 184 -1.45 -9.31 -12.34
C GLU A 184 -1.37 -8.14 -11.35
N LEU A 185 -0.98 -6.96 -11.82
CA LEU A 185 -0.99 -5.75 -10.99
C LEU A 185 -2.41 -5.38 -10.56
N GLN A 186 -3.40 -5.51 -11.45
CA GLN A 186 -4.81 -5.31 -11.12
C GLN A 186 -5.30 -6.35 -10.11
N LYS A 187 -5.03 -7.64 -10.32
CA LYS A 187 -5.37 -8.72 -9.38
C LYS A 187 -4.76 -8.48 -7.99
N GLU A 188 -3.51 -8.03 -7.91
CA GLU A 188 -2.85 -7.70 -6.65
C GLU A 188 -3.51 -6.49 -5.95
N ARG A 189 -3.85 -5.43 -6.72
CA ARG A 189 -4.58 -4.26 -6.19
C ARG A 189 -5.94 -4.66 -5.65
N LEU A 190 -6.69 -5.48 -6.37
CA LEU A 190 -7.99 -6.00 -5.97
C LEU A 190 -7.87 -6.85 -4.69
N THR A 191 -6.88 -7.74 -4.63
CA THR A 191 -6.61 -8.55 -3.43
C THR A 191 -6.30 -7.68 -2.21
N LYS A 192 -5.45 -6.65 -2.36
CA LYS A 192 -5.17 -5.68 -1.28
C LYS A 192 -6.37 -4.83 -0.90
N LYS A 193 -7.25 -4.50 -1.85
CA LYS A 193 -8.50 -3.77 -1.60
C LYS A 193 -9.47 -4.63 -0.78
N LYS A 194 -9.68 -5.89 -1.18
CA LYS A 194 -10.48 -6.89 -0.47
C LYS A 194 -9.97 -7.10 0.97
N GLY A 195 -8.66 -7.33 1.14
CA GLY A 195 -8.05 -7.49 2.46
C GLY A 195 -8.28 -6.29 3.39
N ARG A 196 -8.07 -5.06 2.90
CA ARG A 196 -8.33 -3.84 3.67
C ARG A 196 -9.80 -3.68 4.07
N ARG A 197 -10.73 -3.94 3.14
CA ARG A 197 -12.18 -3.91 3.41
C ARG A 197 -12.55 -4.87 4.54
N ARG A 198 -12.04 -6.11 4.50
CA ARG A 198 -12.28 -7.11 5.56
C ARG A 198 -11.69 -6.72 6.90
N SER A 199 -10.46 -6.23 6.95
CA SER A 199 -9.83 -5.77 8.20
C SER A 199 -10.58 -4.59 8.82
N ASN A 200 -11.06 -3.65 8.02
CA ASN A 200 -11.86 -2.54 8.53
C ASN A 200 -13.19 -3.02 9.11
N LEU A 201 -13.90 -3.92 8.41
CA LEU A 201 -15.12 -4.54 8.93
C LEU A 201 -14.87 -5.28 10.25
N ALA A 202 -13.77 -6.03 10.34
CA ALA A 202 -13.38 -6.74 11.56
C ALA A 202 -13.22 -5.78 12.73
N ALA A 203 -12.43 -4.73 12.54
CA ALA A 203 -12.17 -3.73 13.57
C ALA A 203 -13.47 -3.06 14.04
N HIS A 204 -14.32 -2.64 13.10
CA HIS A 204 -15.59 -2.00 13.41
C HIS A 204 -16.55 -2.93 14.17
N ARG A 205 -16.76 -4.15 13.66
CA ARG A 205 -17.66 -5.12 14.29
C ARG A 205 -17.17 -5.56 15.65
N THR A 206 -15.88 -5.84 15.79
CA THR A 206 -15.27 -6.20 17.07
C THR A 206 -15.49 -5.09 18.09
N THR A 207 -15.23 -3.84 17.73
CA THR A 207 -15.43 -2.69 18.63
C THR A 207 -16.89 -2.60 19.08
N SER A 208 -17.84 -2.81 18.17
CA SER A 208 -19.27 -2.74 18.50
C SER A 208 -19.77 -3.91 19.34
N ILE A 209 -19.26 -5.13 19.10
CA ILE A 209 -19.65 -6.33 19.87
C ILE A 209 -18.98 -6.38 21.24
N ARG A 210 -17.76 -5.86 21.38
CA ARG A 210 -17.02 -5.82 22.66
C ARG A 210 -17.81 -5.14 23.78
N ASN A 211 -18.71 -4.22 23.47
CA ASN A 211 -19.57 -3.57 24.46
C ASN A 211 -20.61 -4.51 25.11
N TYR A 212 -20.81 -5.72 24.57
CA TYR A 212 -21.83 -6.67 25.02
C TYR A 212 -21.26 -7.97 25.58
N VAL A 213 -19.93 -8.10 25.61
CA VAL A 213 -19.23 -9.29 26.09
C VAL A 213 -18.02 -8.89 26.92
N SER A 214 -17.54 -9.79 27.77
CA SER A 214 -16.25 -9.62 28.44
C SER A 214 -15.11 -9.61 27.42
N ASP A 215 -14.01 -8.90 27.70
CA ASP A 215 -12.84 -8.81 26.82
C ASP A 215 -12.22 -10.18 26.51
N ASP A 216 -12.32 -11.15 27.43
CA ASP A 216 -11.84 -12.52 27.26
C ASP A 216 -12.88 -13.48 26.64
N SER A 217 -14.02 -12.96 26.17
CA SER A 217 -15.09 -13.81 25.64
C SER A 217 -14.66 -14.53 24.36
N PRO A 218 -14.83 -15.87 24.27
CA PRO A 218 -14.55 -16.62 23.04
C PRO A 218 -15.42 -16.16 21.87
N CYS A 219 -16.56 -15.50 22.12
CA CYS A 219 -17.42 -14.91 21.10
C CYS A 219 -16.75 -13.76 20.33
N LEU A 220 -15.67 -13.15 20.84
CA LEU A 220 -14.95 -12.09 20.14
C LEU A 220 -14.03 -12.61 19.04
N LYS A 221 -13.43 -13.79 19.22
CA LYS A 221 -12.51 -14.42 18.25
C LYS A 221 -13.02 -14.37 16.79
N PRO A 222 -14.28 -14.74 16.48
CA PRO A 222 -14.78 -14.69 15.10
C PRO A 222 -14.94 -13.27 14.53
N PHE A 223 -15.00 -12.21 15.35
CA PHE A 223 -15.05 -10.83 14.87
C PHE A 223 -13.67 -10.20 14.67
N GLU A 224 -12.65 -10.72 15.35
CA GLU A 224 -11.27 -10.23 15.22
C GLU A 224 -10.58 -10.78 13.97
N GLU A 225 -10.91 -12.01 13.57
CA GLU A 225 -10.36 -12.62 12.37
C GLU A 225 -11.00 -12.04 11.10
N SER A 226 -10.23 -11.21 10.40
CA SER A 226 -10.68 -10.54 9.16
C SER A 226 -11.27 -11.48 8.10
N ARG A 227 -10.83 -12.74 8.02
CA ARG A 227 -11.34 -13.74 7.06
C ARG A 227 -12.74 -14.25 7.40
N CYS A 228 -13.23 -14.01 8.61
CA CYS A 228 -14.61 -14.30 8.99
C CYS A 228 -15.63 -13.34 8.33
N HIS A 229 -15.16 -12.22 7.79
CA HIS A 229 -16.03 -11.23 7.17
C HIS A 229 -16.02 -11.38 5.66
N SER A 230 -17.23 -11.46 5.10
CA SER A 230 -17.40 -11.67 3.68
C SER A 230 -16.77 -10.59 2.83
N ASP A 231 -16.30 -11.01 1.65
CA ASP A 231 -15.91 -10.09 0.61
C ASP A 231 -17.08 -9.22 0.11
N THR A 232 -16.70 -8.24 -0.71
CA THR A 232 -17.63 -7.34 -1.37
C THR A 232 -17.28 -7.25 -2.84
N GLU A 233 -18.23 -7.66 -3.67
CA GLU A 233 -18.15 -7.57 -5.12
C GLU A 233 -18.61 -6.18 -5.58
N ASP A 234 -17.87 -5.59 -6.52
CA ASP A 234 -18.26 -4.35 -7.17
C ASP A 234 -19.13 -4.75 -8.38
N SER A 235 -20.45 -4.51 -8.32
CA SER A 235 -21.40 -4.77 -9.41
C SER A 235 -21.13 -3.83 -10.60
N PRO A 236 -21.45 -4.21 -11.85
CA PRO A 236 -21.38 -3.32 -13.02
C PRO A 236 -22.12 -1.98 -12.81
N ASP A 237 -23.20 -1.99 -12.03
CA ASP A 237 -23.99 -0.80 -11.67
C ASP A 237 -23.31 0.11 -10.63
N GLY A 238 -22.07 -0.20 -10.21
CA GLY A 238 -21.38 0.50 -9.13
C GLY A 238 -21.88 0.17 -7.72
N LYS A 239 -22.83 -0.77 -7.58
CA LYS A 239 -23.34 -1.25 -6.28
C LYS A 239 -22.32 -2.17 -5.61
N LEU A 240 -22.27 -2.14 -4.29
CA LEU A 240 -21.41 -3.02 -3.49
C LEU A 240 -22.24 -4.19 -2.95
N LEU A 241 -21.92 -5.41 -3.37
CA LEU A 241 -22.68 -6.61 -3.00
C LEU A 241 -21.90 -7.46 -2.00
N LYS A 242 -22.54 -7.81 -0.88
CA LYS A 242 -21.99 -8.69 0.16
C LYS A 242 -22.06 -10.14 -0.31
N LEU A 243 -20.92 -10.78 -0.45
CA LEU A 243 -20.87 -12.21 -0.78
C LEU A 243 -21.27 -13.06 0.45
N ARG A 244 -21.92 -14.19 0.21
CA ARG A 244 -22.24 -15.18 1.24
C ARG A 244 -21.04 -16.10 1.44
N LEU A 245 -20.69 -16.35 2.70
CA LEU A 245 -19.68 -17.34 3.06
C LEU A 245 -20.42 -18.64 3.39
N PRO A 246 -20.22 -19.72 2.62
CA PRO A 246 -21.02 -20.94 2.74
C PRO A 246 -20.79 -21.69 4.07
N TRP A 247 -19.65 -21.43 4.72
CA TRP A 247 -19.27 -22.08 5.96
C TRP A 247 -19.83 -21.41 7.22
N ARG A 248 -20.36 -20.18 7.14
CA ARG A 248 -20.84 -19.46 8.34
C ARG A 248 -22.22 -19.94 8.75
N SER A 249 -22.39 -20.20 10.04
CA SER A 249 -23.70 -20.51 10.61
C SER A 249 -24.67 -19.34 10.44
N ALA A 250 -25.98 -19.65 10.39
CA ALA A 250 -27.03 -18.64 10.30
C ALA A 250 -26.97 -17.63 11.45
N ILE A 251 -26.69 -18.10 12.66
CA ILE A 251 -26.58 -17.23 13.83
C ILE A 251 -25.38 -16.29 13.74
N PHE A 252 -24.24 -16.76 13.22
CA PHE A 252 -23.08 -15.90 13.02
C PHE A 252 -23.32 -14.86 11.91
N ILE A 253 -24.08 -15.21 10.88
CA ILE A 253 -24.53 -14.25 9.85
C ILE A 253 -25.39 -13.15 10.49
N ALA A 254 -26.38 -13.52 11.30
CA ALA A 254 -27.27 -12.57 11.97
C ALA A 254 -26.49 -11.65 12.92
N LEU A 255 -25.57 -12.19 13.71
CA LEU A 255 -24.68 -11.41 14.55
C LEU A 255 -23.78 -10.43 13.78
N CYS A 256 -23.27 -10.82 12.61
CA CYS A 256 -22.50 -9.90 11.76
C CYS A 256 -23.35 -8.71 11.28
N GLU A 257 -24.63 -8.92 11.02
CA GLU A 257 -25.58 -7.88 10.59
C GLU A 257 -25.99 -6.97 11.74
N LEU A 258 -26.18 -7.55 12.92
CA LEU A 258 -26.38 -6.81 14.15
C LEU A 258 -25.16 -5.95 14.49
N ALA A 259 -23.94 -6.50 14.35
CA ALA A 259 -22.69 -5.76 14.54
C ALA A 259 -22.53 -4.60 13.53
N ASP A 260 -22.93 -4.80 12.27
CA ASP A 260 -22.96 -3.71 11.27
C ASP A 260 -23.92 -2.60 11.72
N THR A 261 -25.11 -2.95 12.22
CA THR A 261 -26.11 -2.00 12.72
C THR A 261 -25.58 -1.20 13.91
N LYS A 262 -25.04 -1.88 14.94
CA LYS A 262 -24.45 -1.21 16.12
C LYS A 262 -23.25 -0.33 15.76
N THR A 263 -22.47 -0.73 14.74
CA THR A 263 -21.38 0.10 14.22
C THR A 263 -21.90 1.41 13.65
N VAL A 264 -22.97 1.35 12.84
CA VAL A 264 -23.59 2.54 12.25
C VAL A 264 -24.17 3.43 13.35
N GLU A 265 -24.86 2.87 14.34
CA GLU A 265 -25.40 3.61 15.49
C GLU A 265 -24.29 4.33 16.27
N ARG A 266 -23.23 3.60 16.64
CA ARG A 266 -22.08 4.14 17.39
C ARG A 266 -21.41 5.29 16.62
N ILE A 267 -21.08 5.08 15.36
CA ILE A 267 -20.39 6.12 14.56
C ILE A 267 -21.31 7.32 14.31
N ARG A 268 -22.62 7.10 14.16
CA ARG A 268 -23.60 8.19 14.06
C ARG A 268 -23.64 9.02 15.35
N GLN A 269 -23.61 8.38 16.51
CA GLN A 269 -23.55 9.06 17.80
C GLN A 269 -22.25 9.85 17.96
N GLU A 270 -21.10 9.27 17.60
CA GLU A 270 -19.78 9.92 17.65
C GLU A 270 -19.67 11.13 16.71
N ALA A 271 -20.19 11.01 15.48
CA ALA A 271 -20.08 12.06 14.46
C ALA A 271 -21.19 13.12 14.54
N GLY A 272 -22.32 12.82 15.19
CA GLY A 272 -23.46 13.71 15.33
C GLY A 272 -23.98 14.24 13.99
N ARG A 273 -24.15 15.56 13.87
CA ARG A 273 -24.64 16.24 12.65
C ARG A 273 -23.71 16.09 11.43
N ARG A 274 -22.45 15.67 11.63
CA ARG A 274 -21.49 15.44 10.53
C ARG A 274 -21.59 14.03 9.96
N PHE A 275 -22.43 13.17 10.54
CA PHE A 275 -22.63 11.82 10.04
C PHE A 275 -23.27 11.84 8.66
N SER A 276 -22.65 11.16 7.70
CA SER A 276 -23.27 10.83 6.41
C SER A 276 -23.25 9.33 6.20
N ALA A 277 -24.43 8.77 5.91
CA ALA A 277 -24.56 7.35 5.58
C ALA A 277 -23.72 6.95 4.36
N SER A 278 -23.38 7.89 3.47
CA SER A 278 -22.50 7.62 2.32
C SER A 278 -21.01 7.54 2.67
N GLN A 279 -20.62 7.72 3.93
CA GLN A 279 -19.22 7.61 4.36
C GLN A 279 -18.86 6.20 4.85
N LEU A 280 -19.81 5.46 5.41
CA LEU A 280 -19.56 4.12 5.94
C LEU A 280 -19.56 3.04 4.86
N PHE A 281 -18.78 2.00 5.11
CA PHE A 281 -18.67 0.88 4.19
C PHE A 281 -19.84 -0.10 4.40
N GLU A 282 -20.27 -0.27 5.65
CA GLU A 282 -21.38 -1.10 6.11
C GLU A 282 -22.70 -0.70 5.43
N THR A 283 -22.99 0.61 5.38
CA THR A 283 -24.21 1.18 4.78
C THR A 283 -24.28 1.07 3.26
N LYS A 284 -23.12 0.98 2.59
CA LYS A 284 -23.06 0.89 1.12
C LYS A 284 -23.27 -0.52 0.60
N ARG A 285 -23.05 -1.52 1.45
CA ARG A 285 -23.12 -2.93 1.05
C ARG A 285 -24.57 -3.38 1.05
N ARG A 286 -24.99 -4.02 -0.03
CA ARG A 286 -26.29 -4.68 -0.14
C ARG A 286 -26.10 -6.18 0.00
N GLN A 287 -27.13 -6.84 0.53
CA GLN A 287 -27.17 -8.29 0.53
C GLN A 287 -27.20 -8.81 -0.91
N SER A 288 -26.57 -9.96 -1.12
CA SER A 288 -26.56 -10.67 -2.40
C SER A 288 -26.63 -12.16 -2.12
N ASP A 289 -27.21 -12.91 -3.05
CA ASP A 289 -27.21 -14.36 -3.04
C ASP A 289 -25.92 -14.96 -3.60
N ASN A 290 -25.02 -14.13 -4.13
CA ASN A 290 -23.73 -14.56 -4.65
C ASN A 290 -22.89 -15.20 -3.53
N ILE A 291 -22.41 -16.43 -3.79
CA ILE A 291 -21.56 -17.19 -2.86
C ILE A 291 -20.10 -16.92 -3.19
N GLU A 292 -19.27 -16.76 -2.17
CA GLU A 292 -17.82 -16.67 -2.35
C GLU A 292 -17.22 -18.07 -2.63
N SER A 293 -16.98 -18.36 -3.91
CA SER A 293 -16.49 -19.67 -4.38
C SER A 293 -15.12 -20.07 -3.84
N GLN A 294 -14.28 -19.09 -3.50
CA GLN A 294 -12.94 -19.30 -2.93
C GLN A 294 -12.86 -18.84 -1.46
N ALA A 295 -13.97 -19.00 -0.72
CA ALA A 295 -14.04 -18.63 0.68
C ALA A 295 -12.96 -19.36 1.50
N LYS A 296 -12.08 -18.59 2.13
CA LYS A 296 -11.12 -19.15 3.09
C LYS A 296 -11.84 -19.38 4.41
N VAL A 297 -11.78 -20.60 4.91
CA VAL A 297 -12.40 -21.00 6.17
C VAL A 297 -11.38 -20.83 7.30
N PRO A 298 -11.61 -19.95 8.29
CA PRO A 298 -10.73 -19.85 9.45
C PRO A 298 -10.80 -21.12 10.30
N MET A 299 -9.66 -21.55 10.85
CA MET A 299 -9.57 -22.70 11.75
C MET A 299 -9.65 -22.23 13.21
N ASN A 300 -10.00 -23.15 14.11
CA ASN A 300 -10.07 -22.93 15.57
C ASN A 300 -11.06 -21.83 15.97
N LEU A 301 -12.16 -21.66 15.22
CA LEU A 301 -13.31 -20.89 15.70
C LEU A 301 -14.20 -21.80 16.56
N PRO A 302 -15.00 -21.23 17.48
CA PRO A 302 -16.05 -21.97 18.17
C PRO A 302 -16.98 -22.72 17.21
N LEU A 303 -17.43 -23.91 17.61
CA LEU A 303 -18.20 -24.81 16.74
C LEU A 303 -19.48 -24.17 16.16
N ASP A 304 -20.13 -23.30 16.93
CA ASP A 304 -21.34 -22.57 16.55
C ASP A 304 -21.11 -21.44 15.52
N CYS A 305 -19.85 -21.15 15.14
CA CYS A 305 -19.51 -20.27 14.01
C CYS A 305 -19.75 -20.95 12.65
N TYR A 306 -19.73 -22.28 12.60
CA TYR A 306 -19.79 -23.04 11.36
C TYR A 306 -21.20 -23.54 11.06
N ASP A 307 -21.59 -23.48 9.79
CA ASP A 307 -22.85 -24.04 9.31
C ASP A 307 -22.85 -25.57 9.43
N THR A 308 -23.96 -26.13 9.89
CA THR A 308 -24.08 -27.57 10.12
C THR A 308 -23.98 -28.37 8.82
N LYS A 309 -24.55 -27.89 7.71
CA LYS A 309 -24.44 -28.58 6.41
C LYS A 309 -23.01 -28.53 5.89
N PHE A 310 -22.34 -27.39 6.07
CA PHE A 310 -20.91 -27.27 5.75
C PHE A 310 -20.08 -28.26 6.57
N LEU A 311 -20.24 -28.32 7.89
CA LEU A 311 -19.51 -29.27 8.75
C LEU A 311 -19.77 -30.73 8.37
N ASN A 312 -21.01 -31.08 8.03
CA ASN A 312 -21.39 -32.43 7.63
C ASN A 312 -20.85 -32.82 6.24
N SER A 313 -20.48 -31.85 5.41
CA SER A 313 -19.82 -32.11 4.12
C SER A 313 -18.34 -32.48 4.26
N LEU A 314 -17.73 -32.24 5.42
CA LEU A 314 -16.33 -32.54 5.69
C LEU A 314 -16.14 -33.98 6.16
N SER A 315 -14.98 -34.56 5.85
CA SER A 315 -14.59 -35.83 6.48
C SER A 315 -14.38 -35.64 7.99
N GLY A 316 -14.48 -36.73 8.76
CA GLY A 316 -14.24 -36.68 10.22
C GLY A 316 -12.85 -36.12 10.58
N GLN A 317 -11.83 -36.41 9.75
CA GLN A 317 -10.49 -35.85 9.93
C GLN A 317 -10.44 -34.35 9.66
N ALA A 318 -10.99 -33.91 8.52
CA ALA A 318 -11.00 -32.49 8.16
C ALA A 318 -11.79 -31.64 9.18
N ARG A 319 -12.86 -32.20 9.76
CA ARG A 319 -13.63 -31.53 10.83
C ARG A 319 -12.81 -31.35 12.11
N ARG A 320 -12.05 -32.38 12.53
CA ARG A 320 -11.15 -32.31 13.70
C ARG A 320 -9.99 -31.35 13.52
N GLU A 321 -9.47 -31.25 12.30
CA GLU A 321 -8.40 -30.29 11.95
C GLU A 321 -8.94 -28.86 11.83
N LEU A 322 -10.22 -28.70 11.47
CA LEU A 322 -10.86 -27.39 11.35
C LEU A 322 -11.06 -26.73 12.71
N THR A 323 -11.62 -27.45 13.70
CA THR A 323 -11.78 -26.93 15.06
C THR A 323 -11.99 -28.04 16.09
N ASN A 324 -11.49 -27.81 17.31
CA ASN A 324 -11.86 -28.56 18.52
C ASN A 324 -12.45 -27.64 19.60
N GLU A 325 -12.76 -26.40 19.26
CA GLU A 325 -13.33 -25.43 20.20
C GLU A 325 -14.82 -25.72 20.40
N PRO A 326 -15.31 -25.76 21.67
CA PRO A 326 -16.74 -25.91 21.93
C PRO A 326 -17.53 -24.69 21.41
N PRO A 327 -18.86 -24.79 21.26
CA PRO A 327 -19.72 -23.64 21.04
C PRO A 327 -19.47 -22.55 22.08
N CYS A 328 -19.42 -21.28 21.64
CA CYS A 328 -19.16 -20.14 22.51
C CYS A 328 -20.41 -19.42 23.00
N GLY A 329 -21.58 -19.76 22.45
CA GLY A 329 -22.85 -19.17 22.82
C GLY A 329 -23.24 -17.98 21.93
N LEU A 330 -23.02 -18.10 20.61
CA LEU A 330 -23.39 -17.04 19.66
C LEU A 330 -24.90 -16.75 19.66
N ALA A 331 -25.75 -17.75 19.92
CA ALA A 331 -27.19 -17.57 19.96
C ALA A 331 -27.62 -16.73 21.18
N GLU A 332 -27.03 -17.01 22.33
CA GLU A 332 -27.25 -16.29 23.58
C GLU A 332 -26.78 -14.85 23.44
N LEU A 333 -25.59 -14.63 22.87
CA LEU A 333 -25.09 -13.28 22.59
C LEU A 333 -26.03 -12.50 21.67
N HIS A 334 -26.50 -13.12 20.59
CA HIS A 334 -27.44 -12.49 19.67
C HIS A 334 -28.73 -12.06 20.39
N PHE A 335 -29.27 -12.94 21.24
CA PHE A 335 -30.45 -12.64 22.03
C PHE A 335 -30.22 -11.50 23.04
N GLN A 336 -29.08 -11.48 23.72
CA GLN A 336 -28.70 -10.41 24.65
C GLN A 336 -28.61 -9.04 23.97
N ILE A 337 -28.01 -8.97 22.78
CA ILE A 337 -27.84 -7.71 22.05
C ILE A 337 -29.18 -7.16 21.53
N ILE A 338 -30.12 -8.03 21.18
CA ILE A 338 -31.47 -7.63 20.73
C ILE A 338 -32.32 -7.16 21.91
N THR A 339 -32.28 -7.87 23.03
CA THR A 339 -33.10 -7.54 24.21
C THR A 339 -32.62 -6.30 24.97
N SER A 340 -31.32 -6.01 24.93
CA SER A 340 -30.76 -4.75 25.47
C SER A 340 -31.19 -3.49 24.70
N HIS A 341 -31.85 -3.62 23.54
CA HIS A 341 -32.41 -2.52 22.75
C HIS A 341 -33.91 -2.25 23.05
N THR A 342 -34.57 -3.09 23.86
CA THR A 342 -36.01 -3.00 24.17
C THR A 342 -36.33 -2.39 25.55
N ASN A 343 -35.32 -1.96 26.30
CA ASN A 343 -35.44 -1.15 27.52
C ASN A 343 -34.73 0.19 27.30
#